data_AF-A0A1C6GKW4-F1
#
_entry.id   AF-A0A1C6GKW4-F1
#
_cell.length_a   1.000
_cell.length_b   1.000
_cell.length_c   1.000
_cell.angle_alpha   90.00
_cell.angle_beta   90.00
_cell.angle_gamma   90.00
#
_symmetry.space_group_name_H-M   'P 1'
#
loop_
_entity.id
_entity.type
_entity.pdbx_description
1 polymer ?
#
loop_
_entity_poly.entity_id
_entity_poly.type
_entity_poly.pdbx_seq_one_letter_code
_entity_poly.pdbx_strand_id
1 'polypeptide(L)'
;MAVSYNGLWKLLIDKNMKKVDLMDQVGISSSTVAKMTNGELVSMKVLAKICDKLECDFGDIIHYERKPQRSFVHGQTAEADCECPVDQEEKDGGQ
;
A
#
# COMPACT_ATOMS: atom_id res chain seq x y z
N MET A 1 4.18 -13.75 -8.75
CA MET A 1 2.83 -13.26 -9.14
C MET A 1 3.02 -12.02 -10.00
N ALA A 2 1.97 -11.39 -10.53
CA ALA A 2 2.13 -10.08 -11.19
C ALA A 2 2.20 -8.96 -10.15
N VAL A 3 1.39 -9.07 -9.09
CA VAL A 3 1.34 -8.13 -7.96
C VAL A 3 1.38 -8.93 -6.66
N SER A 4 2.10 -8.42 -5.67
CA SER A 4 2.18 -8.94 -4.32
C SER A 4 1.39 -8.05 -3.37
N TYR A 5 0.60 -8.68 -2.50
CA TYR A 5 -0.19 -8.03 -1.45
C TYR A 5 0.38 -8.33 -0.05
N ASN A 6 1.65 -8.72 0.03
CA ASN A 6 2.28 -9.08 1.30
C ASN A 6 2.34 -7.91 2.28
N GLY A 7 2.48 -6.68 1.78
CA GLY A 7 2.42 -5.47 2.59
C GLY A 7 1.07 -5.33 3.30
N LEU A 8 -0.03 -5.52 2.58
CA LEU A 8 -1.38 -5.54 3.15
C LEU A 8 -1.51 -6.59 4.27
N TRP A 9 -1.01 -7.80 4.06
CA TRP A 9 -1.11 -8.86 5.08
C TRP A 9 -0.30 -8.57 6.34
N LYS A 10 0.87 -7.94 6.19
CA LYS A 10 1.66 -7.48 7.34
C LYS A 10 0.93 -6.37 8.09
N LEU A 11 0.40 -5.38 7.38
CA LEU A 11 -0.36 -4.28 7.97
C LEU A 11 -1.57 -4.77 8.78
N LEU A 12 -2.26 -5.82 8.31
CA LEU A 12 -3.34 -6.44 9.08
C LEU A 12 -2.84 -7.04 10.40
N ILE A 13 -1.68 -7.69 10.40
CA ILE A 13 -1.07 -8.25 11.63
C ILE A 13 -0.69 -7.12 12.58
N ASP A 14 -0.07 -6.05 12.07
CA ASP A 14 0.34 -4.89 12.86
C ASP A 14 -0.86 -4.21 13.54
N LYS A 15 -2.03 -4.19 12.86
CA LYS A 15 -3.30 -3.67 13.42
C LYS A 15 -4.12 -4.72 14.18
N ASN A 16 -3.60 -5.92 14.40
CA ASN A 16 -4.29 -7.04 15.05
C ASN A 16 -5.67 -7.38 14.42
N MET A 17 -5.77 -7.29 13.09
CA MET A 17 -6.97 -7.54 12.29
C MET A 17 -6.85 -8.86 11.52
N LYS A 18 -7.95 -9.61 11.41
CA LYS A 18 -8.00 -10.80 10.54
C LYS A 18 -8.47 -10.41 9.14
N LYS A 19 -8.24 -11.31 8.17
CA LYS A 19 -8.76 -11.16 6.80
C LYS A 19 -10.28 -11.01 6.76
N VAL A 20 -10.98 -11.66 7.70
CA VAL A 20 -12.44 -11.56 7.83
C VAL A 20 -12.86 -10.16 8.27
N ASP A 21 -12.14 -9.55 9.22
CA ASP A 21 -12.40 -8.17 9.65
C ASP A 21 -12.18 -7.18 8.50
N LEU A 22 -11.15 -7.40 7.68
CA LEU A 22 -10.94 -6.58 6.48
C LEU A 22 -12.13 -6.68 5.50
N MET A 23 -12.67 -7.88 5.31
CA MET A 23 -13.84 -8.07 4.43
C MET A 23 -15.06 -7.31 4.93
N ASP A 24 -15.31 -7.37 6.24
CA ASP A 24 -16.45 -6.71 6.88
C ASP A 24 -16.32 -5.18 6.83
N GLN A 25 -15.15 -4.64 7.21
CA GLN A 25 -14.92 -3.21 7.26
C GLN A 25 -14.87 -2.52 5.89
N VAL A 26 -14.31 -3.19 4.87
CA VAL A 26 -14.18 -2.63 3.51
C VAL A 26 -15.42 -2.97 2.66
N GLY A 27 -16.18 -3.99 3.07
CA GLY A 27 -17.32 -4.53 2.33
C GLY A 27 -16.89 -5.19 1.02
N ILE A 28 -15.87 -6.06 1.08
CA ILE A 28 -15.35 -6.78 -0.08
C ILE A 28 -15.69 -8.27 0.00
N SER A 29 -15.99 -8.86 -1.17
CA SER A 29 -16.30 -10.27 -1.26
C SER A 29 -15.09 -11.16 -0.98
N SER A 30 -15.33 -12.36 -0.47
CA SER A 30 -14.30 -13.39 -0.29
C SER A 30 -13.55 -13.72 -1.59
N SER A 31 -14.23 -13.62 -2.73
CA SER A 31 -13.61 -13.78 -4.05
C SER A 31 -12.55 -12.71 -4.36
N THR A 32 -12.73 -11.48 -3.87
CA THR A 32 -11.75 -10.41 -4.05
C THR A 32 -10.52 -10.65 -3.18
N VAL A 33 -10.70 -11.13 -1.94
CA VAL A 33 -9.59 -11.52 -1.06
C VAL A 33 -8.82 -12.73 -1.60
N ALA A 34 -9.51 -13.68 -2.20
CA ALA A 34 -8.88 -14.81 -2.88
C ALA A 34 -7.99 -14.34 -4.04
N LYS A 35 -8.47 -13.41 -4.88
CA LYS A 35 -7.66 -12.79 -5.95
C LYS A 35 -6.39 -12.13 -5.42
N MET A 36 -6.51 -11.35 -4.33
CA MET A 36 -5.34 -10.73 -3.68
C MET A 36 -4.38 -11.79 -3.12
N THR A 37 -4.90 -12.89 -2.57
CA THR A 37 -4.06 -14.00 -2.06
C THR A 37 -3.33 -14.72 -3.19
N ASN A 38 -3.94 -14.83 -4.38
CA ASN A 38 -3.35 -15.42 -5.58
C ASN A 38 -2.42 -14.45 -6.33
N GLY A 39 -2.33 -13.19 -5.90
CA GLY A 39 -1.55 -12.15 -6.58
C GLY A 39 -2.12 -11.72 -7.94
N GLU A 40 -3.44 -11.82 -8.08
CA GLU A 40 -4.20 -11.32 -9.23
C GLU A 40 -4.48 -9.82 -9.10
N LEU A 41 -4.79 -9.16 -10.22
CA LEU A 41 -5.17 -7.75 -10.23
C LEU A 41 -6.59 -7.57 -9.66
N VAL A 42 -6.73 -6.58 -8.79
CA VAL A 42 -8.03 -6.10 -8.31
C VAL A 42 -8.24 -4.65 -8.75
N SER A 43 -9.49 -4.18 -8.73
CA SER A 43 -9.81 -2.82 -9.14
C SER A 43 -9.20 -1.80 -8.17
N MET A 44 -8.70 -0.68 -8.70
CA MET A 44 -8.21 0.45 -7.90
C MET A 44 -9.27 0.96 -6.91
N LYS A 45 -10.57 0.85 -7.24
CA LYS A 45 -11.65 1.22 -6.32
C LYS A 45 -11.65 0.38 -5.04
N VAL A 46 -11.29 -0.90 -5.13
CA VAL A 46 -11.16 -1.78 -3.96
C VAL A 46 -9.96 -1.36 -3.13
N LEU A 47 -8.82 -1.10 -3.77
CA LEU A 47 -7.60 -0.69 -3.09
C LEU A 47 -7.79 0.65 -2.37
N ALA A 48 -8.44 1.63 -3.00
CA ALA A 48 -8.74 2.92 -2.37
C ALA A 48 -9.60 2.77 -1.10
N LYS A 49 -10.59 1.87 -1.10
CA LYS A 49 -11.39 1.59 0.11
C LYS A 49 -10.57 0.94 1.22
N ILE A 50 -9.58 0.12 0.86
CA ILE A 50 -8.66 -0.49 1.83
C ILE A 50 -7.77 0.59 2.44
N CYS A 51 -7.18 1.45 1.61
CA CYS A 51 -6.38 2.61 2.03
C CYS A 51 -7.15 3.52 2.99
N ASP A 52 -8.40 3.85 2.65
CA ASP A 52 -9.29 4.68 3.48
C ASP A 52 -9.60 4.05 4.85
N LYS A 53 -9.77 2.72 4.91
CA LYS A 53 -10.06 2.01 6.16
C LYS A 53 -8.86 1.71 7.02
N LEU A 54 -7.70 1.50 6.41
CA LEU A 54 -6.47 1.15 7.11
C LEU A 54 -5.55 2.36 7.34
N GLU A 55 -5.93 3.54 6.84
CA GLU A 55 -5.14 4.78 6.91
C GLU A 55 -3.72 4.56 6.35
N CYS A 56 -3.64 4.02 5.14
CA CYS A 56 -2.37 3.72 4.45
C CYS A 56 -2.41 4.11 2.97
N ASP A 57 -1.24 4.14 2.33
CA ASP A 57 -1.13 4.40 0.89
C ASP A 57 -0.99 3.09 0.10
N PHE A 58 -1.12 3.17 -1.22
CA PHE A 58 -0.97 2.04 -2.13
C PHE A 58 0.40 1.36 -2.00
N GLY A 59 1.46 2.13 -1.73
CA GLY A 59 2.81 1.61 -1.57
C GLY A 59 2.97 0.63 -0.40
N ASP A 60 2.14 0.78 0.64
CA ASP A 60 2.17 -0.09 1.82
C ASP A 60 1.43 -1.41 1.58
N ILE A 61 0.46 -1.42 0.67
CA ILE A 61 -0.43 -2.56 0.46
C ILE A 61 -0.07 -3.40 -0.77
N ILE A 62 0.45 -2.78 -1.84
CA ILE A 62 0.73 -3.45 -3.12
C ILE A 62 2.17 -3.24 -3.58
N HIS A 63 2.76 -4.31 -4.10
CA HIS A 63 4.09 -4.28 -4.71
C HIS A 63 4.09 -5.03 -6.04
N TYR A 64 4.68 -4.45 -7.09
CA TYR A 64 4.81 -5.12 -8.38
C TYR A 64 6.09 -5.96 -8.42
N GLU A 65 5.95 -7.28 -8.56
CA GLU A 65 7.10 -8.18 -8.66
C GLU A 65 7.70 -8.13 -10.07
N ARG A 66 8.74 -7.32 -10.26
CA ARG A 66 9.57 -7.41 -11.47
C ARG A 66 10.36 -8.71 -11.41
N LYS A 67 10.12 -9.63 -12.35
CA LYS A 67 11.01 -10.78 -12.53
C LYS A 67 12.42 -10.24 -12.76
N PRO A 68 13.42 -10.60 -11.93
CA PRO A 68 14.76 -10.13 -12.14
C PRO A 68 15.25 -10.70 -13.47
N GLN A 69 15.39 -9.83 -14.48
CA GLN A 69 16.29 -10.11 -15.58
C GLN A 69 17.67 -10.17 -14.94
N ARG A 70 18.21 -11.38 -14.80
CA ARG A 70 19.50 -11.60 -14.15
C ARG A 70 20.55 -10.83 -14.95
N SER A 71 20.93 -9.65 -14.45
CA SER A 71 22.08 -8.88 -14.93
C SER A 71 22.54 -7.97 -13.79
N PHE A 72 23.63 -8.42 -13.15
CA PHE A 72 24.68 -7.69 -12.45
C PHE A 72 24.39 -6.88 -11.15
N VAL A 73 24.77 -7.55 -10.04
CA VAL A 73 25.56 -7.13 -8.86
C VAL A 73 25.59 -5.68 -8.31
N HIS A 74 25.43 -5.67 -6.97
CA HIS A 74 26.03 -4.82 -5.93
C HIS A 74 25.64 -3.33 -5.83
N GLY A 75 24.68 -3.11 -4.92
CA GLY A 75 24.89 -2.28 -3.72
C GLY A 75 24.86 -0.76 -3.88
N GLN A 76 23.84 -0.13 -3.29
CA GLN A 76 24.01 0.91 -2.27
C GLN A 76 22.65 1.38 -1.74
N THR A 77 22.61 1.52 -0.43
CA THR A 77 21.58 2.08 0.43
C THR A 77 21.12 3.45 -0.07
N ALA A 78 19.81 3.72 -0.01
CA ALA A 78 19.30 5.08 -0.04
C ALA A 78 18.37 5.24 1.16
N GLU A 79 18.91 5.91 2.17
CA GLU A 79 18.20 6.39 3.34
C GLU A 79 17.22 7.46 2.85
N ALA A 80 15.94 7.28 3.15
CA ALA A 80 14.94 8.30 2.91
C ALA A 80 14.72 9.05 4.23
N ASP A 81 15.64 9.96 4.54
CA ASP A 81 15.28 11.17 5.28
C ASP A 81 14.36 11.98 4.37
N CYS A 82 13.05 11.68 4.44
CA CYS A 82 12.03 12.62 4.03
C CYS A 82 11.88 13.62 5.18
N GLU A 83 12.83 14.56 5.29
CA GLU A 83 12.50 15.88 5.81
C GLU A 83 11.49 16.47 4.85
N CYS A 84 10.20 16.35 5.19
CA CYS A 84 9.18 17.20 4.58
C CYS A 84 9.47 18.64 5.01
N PRO A 85 9.79 19.57 4.10
CA PRO A 85 9.73 20.98 4.43
C PRO A 85 8.26 21.28 4.72
N VAL A 86 7.95 21.49 5.99
CA VAL A 86 6.73 22.17 6.41
C VAL A 86 6.88 23.60 5.91
N ASP A 87 6.27 23.91 4.76
CA ASP A 87 6.11 25.29 4.33
C ASP A 87 5.04 25.92 5.23
N GLN A 88 5.52 26.45 6.36
CA GLN A 88 4.75 27.14 7.37
C GLN A 88 4.56 28.59 6.93
N GLU A 89 3.28 28.98 6.83
CA GLU A 89 2.69 30.31 7.09
C GLU A 89 3.51 31.58 6.80
N GLU A 90 2.94 32.53 6.04
CA GLU A 90 2.31 33.75 6.61
C GLU A 90 1.83 34.77 5.55
N LYS A 91 0.61 35.28 5.80
CA LYS A 91 0.12 36.68 5.72
C LYS A 91 0.18 37.47 4.40
N ASP A 92 -0.95 37.95 3.89
CA ASP A 92 -1.73 39.17 4.26
C ASP A 92 -1.38 40.35 3.35
N GLY A 93 -2.40 40.98 2.77
CA GLY A 93 -2.41 42.43 2.58
C GLY A 93 -1.99 42.99 1.21
N GLY A 94 -2.98 43.58 0.53
CA GLY A 94 -2.84 44.77 -0.34
C GLY A 94 -2.47 44.50 -1.81
N GLN A 95 -3.07 45.15 -2.80
CA GLN A 95 -3.85 46.41 -2.83
C GLN A 95 -5.16 46.24 -3.58
#